data_AF-A0A7C1RDK5-F1
#
_entry.id   AF-A0A7C1RDK5-F1
#
_cell.length_a   1.000
_cell.length_b   1.000
_cell.length_c   1.000
_cell.angle_alpha   90.00
_cell.angle_beta   90.00
_cell.angle_gamma   90.00
#
_symmetry.space_group_name_H-M   'P 1'
#
loop_
_entity.id
_entity.type
_entity.pdbx_description
1 polymer ?
#
loop_
_entity_poly.entity_id
_entity_poly.type
_entity_poly.pdbx_seq_one_letter_code
_entity_poly.pdbx_strand_id
1 'polypeptide(L)'
;MGDIFYELKKKNVKKIKKVLKWAKENSKIIKVDVLDCSKSLRREKADKTFDEIFDLIDKKSVGFFVIILRKDVNVFGLFSDKFKKMDYLEIGIRSIDIGKKEYFIFIYLDKKKLEELRKVFEVSEVEDG
;
A
#
# COMPACT_ATOMS: atom_id res chain seq x y z
N MET A 1 5.02 -4.44 19.58
CA MET A 1 5.20 -5.56 18.63
C MET A 1 5.46 -4.93 17.28
N GLY A 2 6.47 -5.39 16.54
CA GLY A 2 6.83 -4.80 15.24
C GLY A 2 5.77 -5.06 14.16
N ASP A 3 5.81 -4.27 13.10
CA ASP A 3 5.06 -4.58 11.87
C ASP A 3 5.56 -5.90 11.29
N ILE A 4 4.67 -6.64 10.61
CA ILE A 4 5.03 -7.91 9.96
C ILE A 4 4.98 -7.71 8.45
N PHE A 5 6.08 -8.02 7.77
CA PHE A 5 6.21 -7.84 6.33
C PHE A 5 5.92 -9.15 5.59
N TYR A 6 5.35 -9.02 4.40
CA TYR A 6 5.07 -10.14 3.53
C TYR A 6 5.59 -9.88 2.12
N GLU A 7 6.07 -10.94 1.48
CA GLU A 7 6.51 -10.92 0.10
C GLU A 7 5.55 -11.69 -0.82
N LEU A 8 5.29 -11.11 -1.99
CA LEU A 8 4.59 -11.76 -3.09
C LEU A 8 5.57 -12.59 -3.94
N LYS A 9 5.37 -13.90 -4.00
CA LYS A 9 6.28 -14.80 -4.71
C LYS A 9 6.28 -14.57 -6.22
N LYS A 10 7.48 -14.49 -6.81
CA LYS A 10 7.71 -14.17 -8.24
C LYS A 10 6.98 -12.88 -8.65
N LYS A 11 7.11 -11.82 -7.85
CA LYS A 11 6.47 -10.52 -8.08
C LYS A 11 6.83 -9.96 -9.46
N ASN A 12 5.83 -9.43 -10.14
CA ASN A 12 5.95 -8.71 -11.40
C ASN A 12 4.76 -7.74 -11.52
N VAL A 13 4.83 -6.83 -12.49
CA VAL A 13 3.80 -5.79 -12.71
C VAL A 13 2.39 -6.38 -12.78
N LYS A 14 2.20 -7.46 -13.55
CA LYS A 14 0.88 -8.10 -13.73
C LYS A 14 0.34 -8.64 -12.41
N LYS A 15 1.17 -9.34 -11.61
CA LYS A 15 0.76 -9.86 -10.30
C LYS A 15 0.46 -8.72 -9.31
N ILE A 16 1.31 -7.69 -9.27
CA ILE A 16 1.11 -6.54 -8.39
C ILE A 16 -0.19 -5.81 -8.73
N LYS A 17 -0.45 -5.54 -10.01
CA LYS A 17 -1.72 -4.95 -10.46
C LYS A 17 -2.93 -5.78 -10.02
N LYS A 18 -2.84 -7.12 -10.10
CA LYS A 18 -3.90 -8.01 -9.59
C LYS A 18 -4.10 -7.89 -8.07
N VAL A 19 -3.02 -7.88 -7.29
CA VAL A 19 -3.08 -7.75 -5.83
C VAL A 19 -3.65 -6.39 -5.43
N LEU A 20 -3.20 -5.30 -6.07
CA LEU A 20 -3.73 -3.95 -5.82
C LEU A 20 -5.19 -3.81 -6.21
N LYS A 21 -5.62 -4.43 -7.32
CA LYS A 21 -7.04 -4.43 -7.71
C LYS A 21 -7.89 -5.19 -6.69
N TRP A 22 -7.46 -6.38 -6.28
CA TRP A 22 -8.12 -7.15 -5.22
C TRP A 22 -8.18 -6.35 -3.91
N ALA A 23 -7.09 -5.68 -3.56
CA ALA A 23 -7.01 -4.86 -2.36
C ALA A 23 -7.98 -3.68 -2.42
N LYS A 24 -8.04 -2.95 -3.55
CA LYS A 24 -9.01 -1.88 -3.81
C LYS A 24 -10.44 -2.35 -3.56
N GLU A 25 -10.82 -3.48 -4.16
CA GLU A 25 -12.16 -4.07 -4.06
C GLU A 25 -12.54 -4.51 -2.62
N ASN A 26 -11.55 -4.82 -1.78
CA ASN A 26 -11.76 -5.29 -0.41
C ASN A 26 -11.46 -4.23 0.66
N SER A 27 -11.04 -3.03 0.25
CA SER A 27 -10.65 -1.96 1.16
C SER A 27 -11.78 -0.98 1.41
N LYS A 28 -11.71 -0.31 2.57
CA LYS A 28 -12.52 0.88 2.85
C LYS A 28 -11.74 2.17 2.69
N ILE A 29 -10.41 2.09 2.70
CA ILE A 29 -9.54 3.25 2.72
C ILE A 29 -8.43 3.06 1.69
N ILE A 30 -8.37 4.00 0.76
CA ILE A 30 -7.31 4.12 -0.23
C ILE A 30 -6.77 5.54 -0.13
N LYS A 31 -5.46 5.66 0.01
CA LYS A 31 -4.74 6.92 0.03
C LYS A 31 -3.77 6.95 -1.13
N VAL A 32 -3.80 8.03 -1.87
CA VAL A 32 -2.82 8.31 -2.93
C VAL A 32 -2.13 9.61 -2.54
N ASP A 33 -0.82 9.52 -2.34
CA ASP A 33 0.02 10.67 -2.00
C ASP A 33 0.98 10.97 -3.13
N VAL A 34 1.50 12.18 -3.14
CA VAL A 34 2.53 12.65 -4.07
C VAL A 34 3.64 13.36 -3.30
N LEU A 35 4.87 13.18 -3.75
CA LEU A 35 6.05 13.93 -3.33
C LEU A 35 6.61 14.66 -4.55
N ASP A 36 6.72 15.97 -4.44
CA ASP A 36 7.39 16.84 -5.41
C ASP A 36 8.54 17.55 -4.70
N CYS A 37 9.73 16.94 -4.74
CA CYS A 37 10.92 17.47 -4.07
C CYS A 37 11.35 18.85 -4.58
N SER A 38 10.83 19.32 -5.72
CA SER A 38 11.06 20.70 -6.18
C SER A 38 10.25 21.74 -5.39
N LYS A 39 9.18 21.31 -4.70
CA LYS A 39 8.29 22.16 -3.90
C LYS A 39 8.41 21.90 -2.41
N SER A 40 8.47 20.63 -2.02
CA SER A 40 8.40 20.21 -0.62
C SER A 40 9.01 18.83 -0.42
N LEU A 41 9.61 18.61 0.75
CA LEU A 41 10.05 17.27 1.19
C LEU A 41 8.92 16.46 1.86
N ARG A 42 7.72 17.04 1.97
CA ARG A 42 6.56 16.37 2.56
C ARG A 42 5.71 15.74 1.47
N ARG A 43 5.19 14.54 1.76
CA ARG A 43 4.13 13.92 0.97
C ARG A 43 2.83 14.67 1.19
N GLU A 44 2.15 14.98 0.11
CA GLU A 44 0.86 15.64 0.08
C GLU A 44 -0.18 14.73 -0.57
N LYS A 45 -1.47 15.06 -0.42
CA LYS A 45 -2.51 14.33 -1.13
C LYS A 45 -2.29 14.48 -2.64
N ALA A 46 -2.33 13.37 -3.37
CA ALA A 46 -2.09 13.38 -4.80
C ALA A 46 -3.17 14.19 -5.57
N ASP A 47 -2.74 14.81 -6.65
CA ASP A 47 -3.57 15.42 -7.69
C ASP A 47 -4.20 14.38 -8.63
N LYS A 48 -3.84 13.10 -8.48
CA LYS A 48 -4.29 11.97 -9.29
C LYS A 48 -5.03 10.93 -8.46
N THR A 49 -6.01 10.30 -9.09
CA THR A 49 -6.76 9.18 -8.52
C THR A 49 -5.94 7.90 -8.50
N PHE A 50 -6.42 6.90 -7.73
CA PHE A 50 -5.84 5.56 -7.76
C PHE A 50 -5.79 4.99 -9.17
N ASP A 51 -6.88 5.08 -9.93
CA ASP A 51 -6.98 4.45 -11.24
C ASP A 51 -6.02 5.08 -12.26
N GLU A 52 -5.86 6.41 -12.23
CA GLU A 52 -4.85 7.10 -13.05
C GLU A 52 -3.42 6.66 -12.73
N ILE A 53 -3.08 6.50 -11.45
CA ILE A 53 -1.73 6.06 -11.04
C ILE A 53 -1.54 4.56 -11.29
N PHE A 54 -2.60 3.77 -11.13
CA PHE A 54 -2.57 2.32 -11.30
C PHE A 54 -2.14 1.92 -12.71
N ASP A 55 -2.57 2.66 -13.72
CA ASP A 55 -2.19 2.39 -15.10
C ASP A 55 -0.70 2.65 -15.37
N LEU A 56 -0.10 3.57 -14.61
CA LEU A 56 1.29 4.00 -14.73
C LEU A 56 2.29 3.10 -13.98
N ILE A 57 1.81 2.10 -13.22
CA ILE A 57 2.68 1.13 -12.53
C ILE A 57 3.49 0.34 -13.57
N ASP A 58 4.81 0.42 -13.43
CA ASP A 58 5.78 -0.15 -14.35
C ASP A 58 6.74 -1.15 -13.65
N LYS A 59 7.79 -1.58 -14.36
CA LYS A 59 8.78 -2.51 -13.82
C LYS A 59 9.58 -1.93 -12.66
N LYS A 60 9.83 -0.62 -12.64
CA LYS A 60 10.58 0.04 -11.54
C LYS A 60 9.77 0.02 -10.25
N SER A 61 8.47 0.24 -10.38
CA SER A 61 7.49 0.22 -9.28
C SER A 61 7.45 -1.13 -8.52
N VAL A 62 7.85 -2.24 -9.17
CA VAL A 62 7.83 -3.59 -8.59
C VAL A 62 8.69 -3.71 -7.33
N GLY A 63 9.84 -3.02 -7.30
CA GLY A 63 10.75 -3.03 -6.15
C GLY A 63 10.17 -2.34 -4.92
N PHE A 64 9.19 -1.46 -5.11
CA PHE A 64 8.58 -0.64 -4.07
C PHE A 64 7.21 -1.14 -3.63
N PHE A 65 6.78 -2.28 -4.16
CA PHE A 65 5.55 -2.93 -3.73
C PHE A 65 5.69 -3.53 -2.34
N VAL A 66 4.71 -3.31 -1.47
CA VAL A 66 4.71 -3.76 -0.08
C VAL A 66 3.39 -4.40 0.31
N ILE A 67 3.48 -5.42 1.17
CA ILE A 67 2.36 -6.01 1.91
C ILE A 67 2.81 -6.07 3.37
N ILE A 68 2.09 -5.42 4.27
CA ILE A 68 2.51 -5.23 5.66
C ILE A 68 1.31 -5.40 6.58
N LEU A 69 1.39 -6.28 7.57
CA LEU A 69 0.47 -6.26 8.70
C LEU A 69 1.01 -5.26 9.72
N ARG A 70 0.43 -4.07 9.71
CA ARG A 70 0.76 -3.01 10.65
C ARG A 70 0.16 -3.29 12.02
N LYS A 71 0.93 -3.07 13.08
CA LYS A 71 0.51 -3.31 14.47
C LYS A 71 0.23 -2.02 15.22
N ASP A 72 -0.79 -2.05 16.09
CA ASP A 72 -1.07 -0.97 17.05
C ASP A 72 -1.26 0.44 16.45
N VAL A 73 -1.70 0.53 15.19
CA VAL A 73 -1.81 1.82 14.52
C VAL A 73 -3.15 2.48 14.79
N ASN A 74 -3.12 3.78 15.05
CA ASN A 74 -4.32 4.59 15.18
C ASN A 74 -4.78 5.13 13.82
N VAL A 75 -5.42 4.30 13.00
CA VAL A 75 -6.03 4.75 11.72
C VAL A 75 -7.17 5.73 11.96
N PHE A 76 -7.85 5.63 13.12
CA PHE A 76 -8.97 6.49 13.48
C PHE A 76 -8.56 7.92 13.85
N GLY A 77 -7.29 8.18 14.16
CA GLY A 77 -6.76 9.55 14.28
C GLY A 77 -6.87 10.38 13.01
N LEU A 78 -7.22 9.75 11.87
CA LEU A 78 -7.53 10.43 10.60
C LEU A 78 -9.02 10.81 10.46
N PHE A 79 -9.94 10.28 11.27
CA PHE A 79 -11.40 10.41 11.05
C PHE A 79 -12.28 10.56 12.31
N SER A 80 -11.78 10.34 13.53
CA SER A 80 -12.53 10.58 14.77
C SER A 80 -11.60 10.78 15.97
N ASP A 81 -12.02 11.55 16.98
CA ASP A 81 -11.28 11.70 18.24
C ASP A 81 -11.18 10.41 19.08
N LYS A 82 -11.74 9.30 18.59
CA LYS A 82 -11.62 8.00 19.24
C LYS A 82 -10.27 7.37 18.88
N PHE A 83 -9.32 7.49 19.79
CA PHE A 83 -8.06 6.79 19.74
C PHE A 83 -8.30 5.28 19.87
N LYS A 84 -8.34 4.57 18.74
CA LYS A 84 -8.45 3.11 18.72
C LYS A 84 -7.30 2.54 17.91
N LYS A 85 -6.32 2.01 18.63
CA LYS A 85 -5.24 1.22 18.04
C LYS A 85 -5.82 -0.08 17.50
N MET A 86 -5.52 -0.39 16.26
CA MET A 86 -5.87 -1.67 15.67
C MET A 86 -4.85 -2.10 14.63
N ASP A 87 -4.70 -3.41 14.52
CA ASP A 87 -3.93 -4.03 13.46
C ASP A 87 -4.66 -3.90 12.11
N TYR A 88 -3.92 -3.60 11.05
CA TYR A 88 -4.46 -3.57 9.69
C TYR A 88 -3.46 -4.09 8.68
N LEU A 89 -3.98 -4.55 7.55
CA LEU A 89 -3.17 -4.93 6.40
C LEU A 89 -3.00 -3.72 5.48
N GLU A 90 -1.75 -3.32 5.25
CA GLU A 90 -1.35 -2.32 4.26
C GLU A 90 -0.86 -3.03 3.00
N ILE A 91 -1.44 -2.69 1.87
CA ILE A 91 -0.97 -3.12 0.55
C ILE A 91 -0.75 -1.87 -0.28
N GLY A 92 0.42 -1.73 -0.91
CA GLY A 92 0.74 -0.49 -1.58
C GLY A 92 1.96 -0.54 -2.48
N ILE A 93 2.21 0.58 -3.14
CA ILE A 93 3.46 0.86 -3.84
C ILE A 93 4.01 2.17 -3.28
N ARG A 94 5.25 2.12 -2.81
CA ARG A 94 5.93 3.23 -2.14
C ARG A 94 6.70 4.16 -3.08
N SER A 95 6.69 3.90 -4.39
CA SER A 95 7.32 4.78 -5.37
C SER A 95 6.80 4.45 -6.76
N ILE A 96 6.26 5.47 -7.43
CA ILE A 96 5.84 5.47 -8.83
C ILE A 96 6.29 6.81 -9.42
N ASP A 97 7.39 6.78 -10.15
CA ASP A 97 7.99 7.98 -10.75
C ASP A 97 7.21 8.45 -11.98
N ILE A 98 6.70 9.68 -11.94
CA ILE A 98 5.99 10.32 -13.05
C ILE A 98 6.57 11.73 -13.25
N GLY A 99 7.50 11.84 -14.19
CA GLY A 99 8.21 13.08 -14.45
C GLY A 99 9.10 13.47 -13.26
N LYS A 100 8.80 14.61 -12.62
CA LYS A 100 9.53 15.11 -11.43
C LYS A 100 8.82 14.79 -10.10
N LYS A 101 7.70 14.07 -10.16
CA LYS A 101 6.88 13.73 -9.01
C LYS A 101 6.94 12.24 -8.75
N GLU A 102 6.93 11.86 -7.48
CA GLU A 102 6.83 10.48 -7.03
C GLU A 102 5.46 10.27 -6.40
N TYR A 103 4.75 9.22 -6.83
CA TYR A 103 3.42 8.90 -6.32
C TYR A 103 3.45 7.63 -5.47
N PHE A 104 2.55 7.59 -4.49
CA PHE A 104 2.46 6.52 -3.50
C PHE A 104 1.02 6.05 -3.42
N ILE A 105 0.83 4.73 -3.40
CA ILE A 105 -0.48 4.11 -3.18
C ILE A 105 -0.44 3.38 -1.86
N PHE A 106 -1.39 3.67 -0.98
CA PHE A 106 -1.64 2.94 0.26
C PHE A 106 -3.08 2.46 0.31
N ILE A 107 -3.27 1.16 0.43
CA ILE A 107 -4.58 0.54 0.61
C ILE A 107 -4.60 -0.12 1.98
N TYR A 108 -5.57 0.25 2.81
CA TYR A 108 -5.72 -0.27 4.16
C TYR A 108 -6.93 -1.19 4.25
N LEU A 109 -6.69 -2.40 4.76
CA LEU A 109 -7.68 -3.46 4.93
C LEU A 109 -7.71 -3.94 6.37
N ASP A 110 -8.83 -4.51 6.79
CA ASP A 110 -8.91 -5.25 8.06
C ASP A 110 -7.89 -6.40 8.06
N LYS A 111 -7.19 -6.63 9.18
CA LYS A 111 -6.18 -7.69 9.30
C LYS A 111 -6.70 -9.08 8.88
N LYS A 112 -7.99 -9.36 9.03
CA LYS A 112 -8.63 -10.63 8.63
C LYS A 112 -8.48 -10.91 7.14
N LYS A 113 -8.30 -9.86 6.32
CA LYS A 113 -8.08 -9.97 4.87
C LYS A 113 -6.74 -10.60 4.51
N LEU A 114 -5.79 -10.72 5.45
CA LEU A 114 -4.51 -11.40 5.19
C LEU A 114 -4.72 -12.89 4.83
N GLU A 115 -5.61 -13.58 5.53
CA GLU A 115 -5.90 -14.99 5.25
C GLU A 115 -6.59 -15.17 3.90
N GLU A 116 -7.46 -14.23 3.52
CA GLU A 116 -8.05 -14.22 2.18
C GLU A 116 -7.01 -13.94 1.09
N LEU A 117 -6.11 -12.99 1.32
CA LEU A 117 -5.01 -12.68 0.39
C LEU A 117 -4.15 -13.91 0.13
N ARG A 118 -3.76 -14.65 1.19
CA ARG A 118 -2.92 -15.85 1.12
C ARG A 118 -3.57 -17.02 0.38
N LYS A 119 -4.91 -17.08 0.35
CA LYS A 119 -5.65 -18.10 -0.44
C LYS A 119 -5.63 -17.79 -1.93
N VAL A 120 -5.57 -16.50 -2.31
CA VAL A 120 -5.64 -16.05 -3.71
C VAL A 120 -4.25 -15.84 -4.31
N PHE A 121 -3.28 -15.45 -3.49
CA PHE A 121 -1.93 -15.09 -3.91
C PHE A 121 -0.89 -15.82 -3.06
N GLU A 122 0.17 -16.31 -3.72
CA GLU A 122 1.33 -16.87 -3.03
C GLU A 122 2.10 -15.76 -2.29
N VAL A 123 1.75 -15.55 -1.02
CA VAL A 123 2.31 -14.53 -0.13
C VAL A 123 2.87 -15.21 1.11
N SER A 124 4.13 -14.93 1.44
CA SER A 124 4.83 -15.48 2.61
C SER A 124 5.33 -14.37 3.51
N GLU A 125 5.41 -14.66 4.80
CA GLU A 125 6.06 -13.77 5.76
C GLU A 125 7.55 -13.68 5.44
N VAL A 126 8.13 -12.50 5.65
CA VAL A 126 9.57 -12.30 5.60
C VAL A 126 10.04 -11.93 7.00
N GLU A 127 11.08 -12.60 7.49
CA GLU A 127 11.77 -12.16 8.71
C GLU A 127 12.50 -10.86 8.38
N ASP A 128 12.36 -9.84 9.23
CA ASP A 128 13.18 -8.62 9.15
C ASP A 128 14.65 -9.08 9.23
N GLY A 129 15.38 -8.91 8.12
CA GLY A 129 16.83 -9.14 8.05
C GLY A 129 17.63 -7.98 8.59
#